data_AF-A0A0Q4L1W0-F1
#
_entry.id   AF-A0A0Q4L1W0-F1
#
_cell.length_a   1.000
_cell.length_b   1.000
_cell.length_c   1.000
_cell.angle_alpha   90.00
_cell.angle_beta   90.00
_cell.angle_gamma   90.00
#
_symmetry.space_group_name_H-M   'P 1'
#
loop_
_entity.id
_entity.type
_entity.pdbx_description
1 polymer ?
#
loop_
_entity_poly.entity_id
_entity_poly.type
_entity_poly.pdbx_seq_one_letter_code
_entity_poly.pdbx_strand_id
1 'polypeptide(L)'
;MTSNGPGTGQRAKARDSLLLVAQCRLGEQRTVHEVRVRNLSEGGLMIELDTPADVGTRVWLDLRGIGEIVGKVAWCAAGRMGIALDTPIDPKKARKPVGGGAKTGLLGL
;
A
#
# COMPACT_ATOMS: atom_id res chain seq x y z
N MET A 1 -38.72 19.95 -26.48
CA MET A 1 -38.28 19.82 -25.08
C MET A 1 -38.29 18.35 -24.68
N THR A 2 -37.12 17.73 -24.50
CA THR A 2 -36.86 16.68 -23.49
C THR A 2 -35.36 16.65 -23.25
N SER A 3 -35.01 16.49 -21.98
CA SER A 3 -33.75 16.83 -21.32
C SER A 3 -32.60 15.86 -21.62
N ASN A 4 -31.43 16.40 -21.96
CA ASN A 4 -30.16 15.70 -21.80
C ASN A 4 -29.43 16.36 -20.61
N GLY A 5 -29.37 15.67 -19.47
CA GLY A 5 -28.70 16.18 -18.28
C GLY A 5 -27.29 15.58 -18.17
N PRO A 6 -26.21 16.37 -18.27
CA PRO A 6 -24.91 15.89 -17.85
C PRO A 6 -24.81 16.09 -16.33
N GLY A 7 -25.01 15.00 -15.59
CA GLY A 7 -24.72 14.93 -14.17
C GLY A 7 -23.21 14.84 -13.95
N THR A 8 -22.59 16.02 -13.90
CA THR A 8 -21.18 16.31 -13.69
C THR A 8 -20.56 15.57 -12.50
N GLY A 9 -19.46 14.86 -12.77
CA GLY A 9 -18.27 14.81 -11.93
C GLY A 9 -18.42 14.58 -10.43
N GLN A 10 -18.51 13.32 -10.01
CA GLN A 10 -17.95 12.90 -8.71
C GLN A 10 -16.74 11.97 -8.92
N ARG A 11 -15.94 12.27 -9.95
CA ARG A 11 -14.78 11.47 -10.39
C ARG A 11 -13.48 12.18 -10.03
N ALA A 12 -13.26 12.43 -8.74
CA ALA A 12 -11.95 12.69 -8.13
C ALA A 12 -12.16 13.10 -6.67
N LYS A 13 -12.61 12.18 -5.80
CA LYS A 13 -12.14 12.27 -4.40
C LYS A 13 -10.63 12.19 -4.55
N ALA A 14 -9.95 13.32 -4.37
CA ALA A 14 -8.55 13.55 -4.75
C ALA A 14 -7.78 12.23 -4.60
N ARG A 15 -7.35 11.64 -5.72
CA ARG A 15 -6.53 10.42 -5.69
C ARG A 15 -5.31 10.81 -4.92
N ASP A 16 -5.36 10.49 -3.65
CA ASP A 16 -4.52 11.04 -2.62
C ASP A 16 -3.17 10.40 -2.84
N SER A 17 -2.41 10.97 -3.78
CA SER A 17 -1.24 10.38 -4.40
C SER A 17 -0.15 10.43 -3.36
N LEU A 18 -0.11 9.38 -2.55
CA LEU A 18 0.86 9.19 -1.51
C LEU A 18 2.01 8.46 -2.16
N LEU A 19 3.10 9.16 -2.44
CA LEU A 19 4.37 8.52 -2.73
C LEU A 19 5.12 8.39 -1.41
N LEU A 20 5.07 7.21 -0.81
CA LEU A 20 5.94 6.85 0.31
C LEU A 20 6.66 5.55 0.02
N VAL A 21 7.76 5.35 0.73
CA VAL A 21 8.55 4.13 0.68
C VAL A 21 8.15 3.23 1.85
N ALA A 22 8.08 1.93 1.59
CA ALA A 22 7.80 0.90 2.58
C ALA A 22 8.75 -0.28 2.39
N GLN A 23 8.94 -1.07 3.45
CA GLN A 23 9.59 -2.38 3.36
C GLN A 23 8.51 -3.45 3.17
N CYS A 24 8.72 -4.36 2.22
CA CYS A 24 7.75 -5.37 1.81
C CYS A 24 8.39 -6.76 1.82
N ARG A 25 7.70 -7.75 2.41
CA ARG A 25 8.06 -9.16 2.33
C ARG A 25 6.90 -9.95 1.72
N LEU A 26 7.20 -10.81 0.75
CA LEU A 26 6.23 -11.64 0.04
C LEU A 26 6.33 -13.11 0.51
N GLY A 27 5.22 -13.68 0.99
CA GLY A 27 5.14 -15.06 1.43
C GLY A 27 6.26 -15.44 2.40
N GLU A 28 6.83 -16.62 2.21
CA GLU A 28 7.95 -17.15 3.01
C GLU A 28 9.33 -16.64 2.54
N GLN A 29 9.37 -15.66 1.64
CA GLN A 29 10.66 -15.11 1.17
C GLN A 29 11.39 -14.42 2.34
N ARG A 30 12.69 -14.68 2.45
CA ARG A 30 13.55 -13.95 3.40
C ARG A 30 13.95 -12.57 2.89
N THR A 31 13.77 -12.31 1.60
CA THR A 31 14.09 -11.02 0.98
C THR A 31 13.08 -9.96 1.40
N VAL A 32 13.60 -8.80 1.79
CA VAL A 32 12.81 -7.60 2.04
C VAL A 32 13.03 -6.65 0.88
N HIS A 33 11.94 -6.18 0.27
CA HIS A 33 11.93 -5.27 -0.86
C HIS A 33 11.58 -3.87 -0.38
N GLU A 34 12.40 -2.88 -0.75
CA GLU A 34 12.00 -1.49 -0.67
C GLU A 34 11.02 -1.17 -1.82
N VAL A 35 9.81 -0.73 -1.51
CA VAL A 35 8.75 -0.51 -2.49
C VAL A 35 8.18 0.89 -2.40
N ARG A 36 7.70 1.41 -3.54
CA ARG A 36 6.94 2.66 -3.59
C ARG A 36 5.46 2.36 -3.45
N VAL A 37 4.83 2.87 -2.40
CA VAL A 37 3.38 2.92 -2.28
C VAL A 37 2.88 4.05 -3.17
N ARG A 38 1.84 3.79 -3.97
CA ARG A 38 1.25 4.76 -4.92
C ARG A 38 -0.10 5.30 -4.47
N ASN A 39 -0.83 4.50 -3.71
CA ASN A 39 -2.06 4.87 -3.03
C ASN A 39 -2.21 4.03 -1.77
N LEU A 40 -2.94 4.58 -0.79
CA LEU A 40 -3.23 3.96 0.48
C LEU A 40 -4.67 4.29 0.87
N SER A 41 -5.43 3.27 1.23
CA SER A 41 -6.80 3.36 1.73
C SER A 41 -6.91 2.57 3.04
N GLU A 42 -8.07 2.58 3.68
CA GLU A 42 -8.29 1.79 4.89
C GLU A 42 -8.12 0.29 4.64
N GLY A 43 -8.54 -0.21 3.47
CA GLY A 43 -8.55 -1.64 3.17
C GLY A 43 -7.46 -2.13 2.22
N GLY A 44 -6.57 -1.27 1.73
CA GLY A 44 -5.65 -1.68 0.67
C GLY A 44 -4.69 -0.60 0.20
N LEU A 45 -3.71 -1.04 -0.59
CA LEU A 45 -2.69 -0.20 -1.20
C LEU A 45 -2.23 -0.76 -2.55
N MET A 46 -1.58 0.10 -3.32
CA MET A 46 -0.85 -0.28 -4.53
C MET A 46 0.63 -0.01 -4.31
N ILE A 47 1.47 -0.99 -4.65
CA ILE A 47 2.92 -0.85 -4.65
C ILE A 47 3.51 -1.01 -6.05
N GLU A 48 4.65 -0.38 -6.28
CA GLU A 48 5.55 -0.70 -7.40
C GLU A 48 6.59 -1.70 -6.93
N LEU A 49 6.57 -2.89 -7.54
CA LEU A 49 7.51 -3.96 -7.28
C LEU A 49 7.55 -4.85 -8.52
N ASP A 50 8.69 -4.89 -9.19
CA ASP A 50 8.94 -5.75 -10.35
C ASP A 50 9.48 -7.11 -9.90
N THR A 51 8.73 -7.75 -9.01
CA THR A 51 9.00 -9.11 -8.51
C THR A 51 7.73 -9.93 -8.70
N PRO A 52 7.79 -11.07 -9.40
CA PRO A 52 6.63 -11.93 -9.58
C PRO A 52 6.05 -12.40 -8.24
N ALA A 53 4.73 -12.34 -8.11
CA ALA A 53 3.99 -12.94 -7.01
C ALA A 53 2.60 -13.38 -7.49
N ASP A 54 2.11 -14.48 -6.93
CA ASP A 54 0.77 -14.98 -7.23
C ASP A 54 -0.30 -14.20 -6.47
N VAL A 55 -1.48 -14.07 -7.06
CA VAL A 55 -2.66 -13.58 -6.34
C VAL A 55 -2.95 -14.50 -5.14
N GLY A 56 -3.24 -13.89 -3.99
CA GLY A 56 -3.41 -14.58 -2.72
C GLY A 56 -2.13 -14.70 -1.89
N THR A 57 -0.94 -14.42 -2.46
CA THR A 57 0.33 -14.44 -1.73
C THR A 57 0.26 -13.51 -0.51
N ARG A 58 0.71 -14.01 0.65
CA ARG A 58 0.77 -13.25 1.89
C ARG A 58 1.77 -12.09 1.76
N VAL A 59 1.44 -10.91 2.25
CA VAL A 59 2.33 -9.75 2.18
C VAL A 59 2.41 -9.07 3.55
N TRP A 60 3.63 -8.81 4.01
CA TRP A 60 3.93 -7.98 5.18
C TRP A 60 4.53 -6.66 4.69
N LEU A 61 4.02 -5.55 5.20
CA LEU A 61 4.47 -4.21 4.85
C LEU A 61 4.74 -3.41 6.12
N ASP A 62 5.91 -2.80 6.23
CA ASP A 62 6.16 -1.79 7.25
C ASP A 62 5.91 -0.40 6.67
N LEU A 63 4.81 0.22 7.12
CA LEU A 63 4.42 1.57 6.72
C LEU A 63 4.79 2.57 7.81
N ARG A 64 5.55 3.61 7.43
CA ARG A 64 5.87 4.72 8.34
C ARG A 64 4.61 5.25 9.04
N GLY A 65 4.67 5.47 10.35
CA GLY A 65 3.56 6.00 11.15
C GLY A 65 2.40 5.03 11.44
N ILE A 66 2.37 3.85 10.82
CA ILE A 66 1.40 2.79 11.07
C ILE A 66 2.07 1.57 11.71
N GLY A 67 3.26 1.21 11.25
CA GLY A 67 3.99 -0.01 11.62
C GLY A 67 3.70 -1.15 10.64
N GLU A 68 3.98 -2.38 11.08
CA GLU A 68 3.73 -3.58 10.28
C GLU A 68 2.23 -3.80 10.07
N ILE A 69 1.86 -4.00 8.80
CA ILE A 69 0.52 -4.39 8.38
C ILE A 69 0.62 -5.64 7.51
N VAL A 70 -0.48 -6.38 7.46
CA VAL A 70 -0.52 -7.65 6.72
C VAL A 70 -1.72 -7.70 5.78
N GLY A 71 -1.50 -8.32 4.63
CA GLY A 71 -2.51 -8.46 3.60
C GLY A 71 -2.20 -9.60 2.64
N LYS A 72 -2.85 -9.55 1.48
CA LYS A 72 -2.63 -10.48 0.38
C LYS A 72 -2.59 -9.76 -0.96
N VAL A 73 -1.83 -10.31 -1.91
CA VAL A 73 -1.85 -9.87 -3.29
C VAL A 73 -3.26 -10.05 -3.85
N ALA A 74 -3.89 -8.95 -4.26
CA ALA A 74 -5.22 -8.96 -4.89
C ALA A 74 -5.12 -9.02 -6.42
N TRP A 75 -4.07 -8.42 -6.99
CA TRP A 75 -3.78 -8.42 -8.42
C TRP A 75 -2.33 -7.99 -8.69
N CYS A 76 -1.80 -8.39 -9.85
CA CYS A 76 -0.49 -7.98 -10.38
C CYS A 76 -0.67 -7.47 -11.81
N ALA A 77 -0.09 -6.33 -12.15
CA ALA A 77 -0.14 -5.77 -13.51
C ALA A 77 1.02 -4.80 -13.74
N ALA A 78 1.83 -5.05 -14.79
CA ALA A 78 2.87 -4.13 -15.28
C ALA A 78 3.78 -3.54 -14.18
N GLY A 79 4.46 -4.40 -13.42
CA GLY A 79 5.37 -3.99 -12.33
C GLY A 79 4.67 -3.39 -11.10
N ARG A 80 3.35 -3.54 -11.01
CA ARG A 80 2.54 -3.07 -9.89
C ARG A 80 1.75 -4.20 -9.28
N MET A 81 1.50 -4.06 -7.99
CA MET A 81 0.79 -5.03 -7.19
C MET A 81 -0.24 -4.32 -6.31
N GLY A 82 -1.48 -4.77 -6.36
CA GLY A 82 -2.51 -4.36 -5.43
C GLY A 82 -2.55 -5.31 -4.24
N ILE A 83 -2.56 -4.75 -3.04
CA ILE A 83 -2.62 -5.49 -1.79
C ILE A 83 -3.95 -5.18 -1.11
N ALA A 84 -4.72 -6.23 -0.81
CA ALA A 84 -5.86 -6.14 0.09
C ALA A 84 -5.38 -6.41 1.53
N LEU A 85 -5.68 -5.52 2.46
CA LEU A 85 -5.30 -5.65 3.86
C LEU A 85 -6.26 -6.58 4.60
N ASP A 86 -5.73 -7.33 5.55
CA ASP A 86 -6.55 -8.20 6.42
C ASP A 86 -7.41 -7.39 7.38
N THR A 87 -6.88 -6.27 7.87
CA THR A 87 -7.52 -5.40 8.86
C THR A 87 -7.48 -3.95 8.39
N PRO A 88 -8.55 -3.16 8.58
CA PRO A 88 -8.55 -1.75 8.25
C PRO A 88 -7.47 -0.95 8.98
N ILE A 89 -6.90 0.05 8.32
CA ILE A 89 -5.92 0.99 8.88
C ILE A 89 -6.42 2.44 8.82
N ASP A 90 -5.78 3.35 9.57
CA ASP A 90 -5.95 4.79 9.36
C ASP A 90 -4.87 5.31 8.39
N PRO A 91 -5.19 5.57 7.11
CA PRO A 91 -4.22 6.02 6.10
C PRO A 91 -3.64 7.42 6.40
N LYS A 92 -4.25 8.21 7.28
CA LYS A 92 -3.73 9.54 7.66
C LYS A 92 -2.47 9.42 8.52
N LYS A 93 -2.30 8.33 9.27
CA LYS A 93 -1.11 8.09 10.09
C LYS A 93 0.16 7.96 9.25
N ALA A 94 0.06 7.43 8.03
CA ALA A 94 1.19 7.31 7.10
C ALA A 94 1.68 8.64 6.49
N ARG A 95 0.92 9.72 6.68
CA ARG A 95 1.19 11.06 6.14
C ARG A 95 1.84 11.99 7.15
N LYS A 96 1.81 11.66 8.45
CA LYS A 96 2.38 12.53 9.48
C LYS A 96 3.92 12.55 9.34
N PRO A 97 4.57 13.74 9.32
CA PRO A 97 6.01 13.82 9.45
C PRO A 97 6.42 13.16 10.78
N VAL A 98 7.39 12.24 10.72
CA VAL A 98 7.98 11.70 11.94
C VAL A 98 9.00 12.72 12.46
N GLY A 99 8.79 13.25 13.66
CA GLY A 99 9.89 13.82 14.42
C GLY A 99 10.95 12.73 14.62
N GLY A 100 12.22 13.06 14.35
CA GLY A 100 13.31 12.09 14.21
C GLY A 100 13.38 11.07 15.35
N GLY A 101 13.41 9.79 14.98
CA GLY A 101 13.57 8.68 15.90
C GLY A 101 13.85 7.40 15.13
N ALA A 102 15.13 7.05 15.04
CA ALA A 102 15.62 5.81 14.44
C ALA A 102 15.37 4.59 15.36
N LYS A 103 15.59 3.41 14.76
CA LYS A 103 15.86 2.07 15.33
C LYS A 103 14.64 1.15 15.55
N THR A 104 14.50 0.17 14.65
CA THR A 104 14.22 -1.24 14.96
C THR A 104 14.93 -2.02 13.85
N GLY A 105 15.91 -2.89 14.06
CA GLY A 105 16.13 -3.81 15.16
C GLY A 105 16.23 -5.20 14.53
N LEU A 106 17.46 -5.62 14.23
CA LEU A 106 17.85 -6.92 13.71
C LEU A 106 17.31 -8.06 14.61
N LEU A 107 16.78 -9.13 14.00
CA LEU A 107 16.67 -10.45 14.61
C LEU A 107 17.01 -11.47 13.50
N GLY A 108 18.14 -12.18 13.47
CA GLY A 108 19.09 -12.46 14.53
C GLY A 108 18.71 -13.69 15.34
N LEU A 109 18.47 -14.83 14.67
CA LEU A 109 18.76 -16.22 15.09
C LEU A 109 18.84 -17.10 13.83
#